data_AF-A0A4V4U8M6-F1
#
_entry.id   AF-A0A4V4U8M6-F1
#
_cell.length_a   1.000
_cell.length_b   1.000
_cell.length_c   1.000
_cell.angle_alpha   90.00
_cell.angle_beta   90.00
_cell.angle_gamma   90.00
#
_symmetry.space_group_name_H-M   'P 1'
#
loop_
_entity.id
_entity.type
_entity.pdbx_description
1 polymer ?
#
loop_
_entity_poly.entity_id
_entity_poly.type
_entity_poly.pdbx_seq_one_letter_code
_entity_poly.pdbx_strand_id
1 'polypeptide(L)'
;MAQAVFTVEGLPEAPLDAAAHFHAEIAPRLRENLAEDIVLLFAPADHTHDGWRLAAVQELAREAAPARVNAVTGDDPDSIEKLVTYLAQAPGVTGQILQASAIPAETH
;
A
#
# COMPACT_ATOMS: atom_id res chain seq x y z
N MET A 1 1.09 -11.86 -11.38
CA MET A 1 -0.30 -12.24 -11.67
C MET A 1 -0.96 -11.03 -12.31
N ALA A 2 -2.29 -10.94 -12.47
CA ALA A 2 -2.88 -9.62 -12.69
C ALA A 2 -2.59 -8.75 -11.45
N GLN A 3 -2.34 -7.45 -11.63
CA GLN A 3 -2.11 -6.51 -10.53
C GLN A 3 -3.27 -5.53 -10.47
N ALA A 4 -3.92 -5.44 -9.31
CA ALA A 4 -4.96 -4.48 -9.00
C ALA A 4 -4.43 -3.40 -8.04
N VAL A 5 -4.90 -2.17 -8.23
CA VAL A 5 -4.52 -1.00 -7.42
C VAL A 5 -5.76 -0.51 -6.67
N PHE A 6 -5.65 -0.36 -5.35
CA PHE A 6 -6.74 0.06 -4.48
C PHE A 6 -6.35 1.30 -3.70
N THR A 7 -7.10 2.39 -3.87
CA THR A 7 -6.92 3.58 -3.02
C THR A 7 -7.55 3.36 -1.66
N VAL A 8 -6.78 3.64 -0.61
CA VAL A 8 -7.22 3.60 0.78
C VAL A 8 -7.60 5.02 1.20
N GLU A 9 -8.90 5.27 1.25
CA GLU A 9 -9.49 6.58 1.56
C GLU A 9 -10.39 6.51 2.80
N GLY A 10 -10.76 7.66 3.34
CA GLY A 10 -11.75 7.76 4.43
C GLY A 10 -11.27 7.29 5.80
N LEU A 11 -9.97 7.08 5.98
CA LEU A 11 -9.40 6.73 7.29
C LEU A 11 -9.49 7.94 8.25
N PRO A 12 -9.86 7.71 9.52
CA PRO A 12 -9.67 8.68 10.59
C PRO A 12 -8.21 9.18 10.70
N GLU A 13 -8.02 10.39 11.23
CA GLU A 13 -6.68 10.96 11.44
C GLU A 13 -5.89 10.24 12.55
N ALA A 14 -6.57 9.89 13.65
CA ALA A 14 -5.95 9.21 14.78
C ALA A 14 -5.50 7.79 14.38
N PRO A 15 -4.24 7.39 14.60
CA PRO A 15 -3.69 6.13 14.07
C PRO A 15 -4.42 4.88 14.53
N LEU A 16 -4.86 4.85 15.80
CA LEU A 16 -5.57 3.71 16.35
C LEU A 16 -6.95 3.55 15.72
N ASP A 17 -7.67 4.67 15.54
CA ASP A 17 -8.99 4.67 14.89
C ASP A 17 -8.86 4.34 13.40
N ALA A 18 -7.80 4.82 12.74
CA ALA A 18 -7.46 4.49 11.35
C ALA A 18 -7.20 2.99 11.18
N ALA A 19 -6.39 2.40 12.06
CA ALA A 19 -6.11 0.97 12.05
C ALA A 19 -7.39 0.15 12.28
N ALA A 20 -8.21 0.54 13.27
CA ALA A 20 -9.48 -0.11 13.55
C ALA A 20 -10.42 -0.05 12.35
N HIS A 21 -10.56 1.11 11.72
CA HIS A 21 -11.36 1.30 10.52
C HIS A 21 -10.83 0.47 9.35
N PHE A 22 -9.52 0.46 9.11
CA PHE A 22 -8.90 -0.33 8.05
C PHE A 22 -9.22 -1.82 8.23
N HIS A 23 -9.07 -2.36 9.44
CA HIS A 23 -9.33 -3.77 9.71
C HIS A 23 -10.82 -4.13 9.67
N ALA A 24 -11.71 -3.21 10.04
CA ALA A 24 -13.16 -3.44 10.03
C ALA A 24 -13.77 -3.34 8.62
N GLU A 25 -13.35 -2.35 7.82
CA GLU A 25 -14.07 -1.98 6.60
C GLU A 25 -13.28 -2.25 5.31
N ILE A 26 -11.95 -2.10 5.34
CA ILE A 26 -11.12 -2.14 4.14
C ILE A 26 -10.51 -3.52 3.93
N ALA A 27 -9.87 -4.09 4.96
CA ALA A 27 -9.22 -5.39 4.88
C ALA A 27 -10.16 -6.53 4.43
N PRO A 28 -11.43 -6.62 4.91
CA PRO A 28 -12.36 -7.64 4.42
C PRO A 28 -12.64 -7.55 2.92
N ARG A 29 -12.73 -6.33 2.36
CA ARG A 29 -12.97 -6.12 0.93
C ARG A 29 -11.74 -6.48 0.08
N LEU A 30 -10.54 -6.21 0.59
CA LEU A 30 -9.29 -6.64 -0.06
C LEU A 30 -9.19 -8.17 -0.08
N ARG A 31 -9.67 -8.84 0.97
CA ARG A 31 -9.66 -10.30 1.07
C ARG A 31 -10.46 -11.00 -0.02
N GLU A 32 -11.48 -10.34 -0.57
CA GLU A 32 -12.26 -10.85 -1.70
C GLU A 32 -11.44 -10.95 -2.99
N ASN A 33 -10.27 -10.30 -3.06
CA ASN A 33 -9.45 -10.14 -4.26
C ASN A 33 -8.03 -10.74 -4.13
N LEU A 34 -7.73 -11.53 -3.09
CA LEU A 34 -6.37 -12.04 -2.84
C LEU A 34 -5.83 -13.05 -3.88
N ALA A 35 -6.61 -13.41 -4.89
CA ALA A 35 -6.12 -14.21 -6.02
C ALA A 35 -5.22 -13.40 -6.97
N GLU A 36 -5.23 -12.07 -6.86
CA GLU A 36 -4.45 -11.13 -7.68
C GLU A 36 -3.36 -10.43 -6.87
N ASP A 37 -2.33 -9.91 -7.55
CA ASP A 37 -1.36 -9.03 -6.89
C ASP A 37 -2.06 -7.70 -6.55
N ILE A 38 -1.90 -7.19 -5.33
CA ILE A 38 -2.55 -5.96 -4.85
C ILE A 38 -1.50 -4.90 -4.52
N VAL A 39 -1.76 -3.65 -4.94
CA VAL A 39 -1.08 -2.46 -4.45
C VAL A 39 -2.08 -1.54 -3.77
N LEU A 40 -1.87 -1.28 -2.47
CA LEU A 40 -2.66 -0.30 -1.72
C LEU A 40 -2.04 1.09 -1.86
N LEU A 41 -2.83 2.10 -2.19
CA LEU A 41 -2.39 3.49 -2.20
C LEU A 41 -2.89 4.18 -0.92
N PHE A 42 -1.97 4.51 -0.02
CA PHE A 42 -2.29 5.30 1.17
C PHE A 42 -1.98 6.77 0.91
N ALA A 43 -2.87 7.65 1.37
CA ALA A 43 -2.55 9.07 1.49
C ALA A 43 -1.34 9.27 2.44
N PRO A 44 -0.52 10.33 2.21
CA PRO A 44 0.50 10.72 3.14
C PRO A 44 -0.08 10.91 4.55
N ALA A 45 0.61 10.37 5.55
CA ALA A 45 0.30 10.58 6.96
C ALA A 45 1.62 10.72 7.72
N ASP A 46 1.55 11.15 8.97
CA ASP A 46 2.74 11.17 9.81
C ASP A 46 3.19 9.73 10.17
N HIS A 47 4.42 9.64 10.69
CA HIS A 47 5.09 8.39 11.07
C HIS A 47 4.33 7.49 12.08
N THR A 48 3.31 8.02 12.78
CA THR A 48 2.55 7.24 13.76
C THR A 48 1.64 6.21 13.08
N HIS A 49 1.43 6.35 11.77
CA HIS A 49 0.71 5.37 10.95
C HIS A 49 1.58 4.22 10.43
N ASP A 50 2.90 4.35 10.45
CA ASP A 50 3.81 3.42 9.76
C ASP A 50 3.69 1.99 10.29
N GLY A 51 3.68 1.83 11.62
CA GLY A 51 3.70 0.53 12.27
C GLY A 51 2.47 -0.32 11.95
N TRP A 52 1.27 0.25 12.07
CA TRP A 52 0.04 -0.50 11.83
C TRP A 52 -0.17 -0.77 10.34
N ARG A 53 0.18 0.19 9.46
CA ARG A 53 0.07 -0.01 8.01
C ARG A 53 0.98 -1.13 7.55
N LEU A 54 2.24 -1.15 8.00
CA LEU A 54 3.20 -2.19 7.62
C LEU A 54 2.74 -3.56 8.11
N ALA A 55 2.31 -3.67 9.37
CA ALA A 55 1.80 -4.93 9.91
C ALA A 55 0.58 -5.44 9.11
N ALA A 56 -0.38 -4.57 8.80
CA ALA A 56 -1.55 -4.93 8.02
C ALA A 56 -1.19 -5.42 6.60
N VAL A 57 -0.28 -4.72 5.91
CA VAL A 57 0.20 -5.10 4.58
C VAL A 57 0.95 -6.43 4.61
N GLN A 58 1.78 -6.68 5.64
CA GLN A 58 2.51 -7.94 5.81
C GLN A 58 1.58 -9.13 6.07
N GLU A 59 0.57 -8.96 6.92
CA GLU A 59 -0.42 -10.01 7.19
C GLU A 59 -1.26 -10.32 5.95
N LEU A 60 -1.72 -9.31 5.22
CA LEU A 60 -2.44 -9.49 3.95
C LEU A 60 -1.56 -10.19 2.90
N ALA A 61 -0.28 -9.83 2.81
CA ALA A 61 0.67 -10.49 1.90
C ALA A 61 0.88 -11.97 2.24
N ARG A 62 0.91 -12.31 3.54
CA ARG A 62 1.03 -13.69 4.01
C ARG A 62 -0.22 -14.50 3.68
N GLU A 63 -1.39 -13.89 3.85
CA GLU A 63 -2.70 -14.50 3.54
C GLU A 63 -2.89 -14.71 2.03
N ALA A 64 -2.41 -13.78 1.20
CA ALA A 64 -2.58 -13.80 -0.25
C ALA A 64 -1.67 -14.78 -1.00
N ALA A 65 -0.67 -15.37 -0.34
CA ALA A 65 0.33 -16.20 -1.00
C ALA A 65 -0.34 -17.32 -1.85
N PRO A 66 0.06 -17.50 -3.13
CA PRO A 66 1.27 -16.97 -3.77
C PRO A 66 1.16 -15.56 -4.37
N ALA A 67 -0.01 -14.90 -4.32
CA ALA A 67 -0.15 -13.52 -4.75
C ALA A 67 0.54 -12.55 -3.78
N ARG A 68 0.81 -11.32 -4.24
CA ARG A 68 1.59 -10.34 -3.50
C ARG A 68 0.71 -9.18 -3.08
N VAL A 69 0.91 -8.67 -1.86
CA VAL A 69 0.28 -7.43 -1.40
C VAL A 69 1.39 -6.47 -1.00
N ASN A 70 1.41 -5.28 -1.59
CA ASN A 70 2.30 -4.19 -1.22
C ASN A 70 1.49 -2.90 -1.08
N ALA A 71 2.12 -1.85 -0.59
CA ALA A 71 1.53 -0.52 -0.57
C ALA A 71 2.49 0.55 -1.08
N VAL A 72 1.91 1.66 -1.54
CA VAL A 72 2.60 2.89 -1.89
C VAL A 72 1.99 4.03 -1.07
N THR A 73 2.83 4.90 -0.53
CA THR A 73 2.42 6.13 0.16
C THR A 73 2.96 7.32 -0.62
N GLY A 74 2.16 8.35 -0.87
CA GLY A 74 2.62 9.56 -1.54
C GLY A 74 1.46 10.36 -2.14
N ASP A 75 1.76 11.54 -2.64
CA ASP A 75 0.81 12.46 -3.28
C ASP A 75 1.20 12.84 -4.72
N ASP A 76 2.38 12.45 -5.19
CA ASP A 76 2.85 12.67 -6.57
C ASP A 76 2.40 11.54 -7.51
N PRO A 77 1.47 11.78 -8.46
CA PRO A 77 0.93 10.74 -9.33
C PRO A 77 1.99 10.04 -10.19
N ASP A 78 2.96 10.79 -10.71
CA ASP A 78 4.03 10.24 -11.56
C ASP A 78 4.94 9.29 -10.79
N SER A 79 5.30 9.63 -9.55
CA SER A 79 6.09 8.76 -8.68
C SER A 79 5.29 7.53 -8.23
N ILE A 80 3.99 7.69 -7.95
CA ILE A 80 3.11 6.58 -7.62
C ILE A 80 3.03 5.60 -8.79
N GLU A 81 2.79 6.07 -10.01
CA GLU A 81 2.71 5.23 -11.22
C GLU A 81 4.00 4.46 -11.47
N LYS A 82 5.17 5.10 -11.28
CA LYS A 82 6.48 4.43 -11.40
C LYS A 82 6.64 3.31 -10.38
N LEU A 83 6.25 3.53 -9.13
CA LEU A 83 6.34 2.50 -8.09
C LEU A 83 5.36 1.34 -8.31
N VAL A 84 4.13 1.63 -8.74
CA VAL A 84 3.15 0.60 -9.13
C VAL A 84 3.70 -0.26 -10.27
N THR A 85 4.24 0.39 -11.32
CA THR A 85 4.86 -0.29 -12.46
C THR A 85 6.05 -1.14 -12.05
N TYR A 86 6.91 -0.62 -11.16
CA TYR A 86 8.02 -1.38 -10.60
C TYR A 86 7.54 -2.64 -9.87
N LEU A 87 6.53 -2.52 -9.00
CA LEU A 87 5.98 -3.64 -8.24
C LEU A 87 5.37 -4.72 -9.16
N ALA A 88 4.77 -4.33 -10.28
CA ALA A 88 4.26 -5.27 -11.29
C ALA A 88 5.39 -6.16 -11.84
N GLN A 89 6.59 -5.59 -12.01
CA GLN A 89 7.77 -6.23 -12.59
C GLN A 89 8.70 -6.90 -11.56
N ALA A 90 8.44 -6.75 -10.26
CA ALA A 90 9.30 -7.20 -9.17
C ALA A 90 8.72 -8.41 -8.41
N PRO A 91 8.72 -9.64 -8.98
CA PRO A 91 8.04 -10.81 -8.41
C PRO A 91 8.51 -11.22 -7.01
N GLY A 92 9.69 -10.77 -6.58
CA GLY A 92 10.23 -11.03 -5.23
C GLY A 92 9.76 -10.06 -4.14
N VAL A 93 9.01 -9.01 -4.48
CA VAL A 93 8.61 -7.95 -3.54
C VAL A 93 7.16 -8.17 -3.07
N THR A 94 6.99 -8.40 -1.77
CA THR A 94 5.68 -8.55 -1.12
C THR A 94 5.77 -8.10 0.34
N GLY A 95 4.65 -7.64 0.91
CA GLY A 95 4.57 -7.18 2.30
C GLY A 95 5.32 -5.85 2.57
N GLN A 96 5.57 -5.03 1.55
CA GLN A 96 6.33 -3.79 1.67
C GLN A 96 5.46 -2.54 1.50
N ILE A 97 5.89 -1.43 2.11
CA ILE A 97 5.36 -0.08 1.85
C ILE A 97 6.47 0.76 1.23
N LEU A 98 6.23 1.31 0.05
CA LEU A 98 7.18 2.16 -0.67
C LEU A 98 6.69 3.61 -0.66
N GLN A 99 7.58 4.54 -0.37
CA GLN A 99 7.25 5.97 -0.40
C GLN A 99 7.50 6.55 -1.79
N ALA A 100 6.43 7.03 -2.42
CA ALA A 100 6.49 7.87 -3.60
C ALA A 100 6.80 9.31 -3.15
N SER A 101 7.97 9.79 -3.52
CA SER A 101 8.38 11.18 -3.32
C SER A 101 9.00 11.67 -4.62
N ALA A 102 8.70 12.91 -5.00
CA ALA A 102 9.42 13.56 -6.09
C ALA A 102 10.93 13.58 -5.77
N ILE A 103 11.75 13.15 -6.73
CA ILE A 103 13.19 13.42 -6.65
C ILE A 103 13.34 14.93 -6.88
N PRO A 104 13.86 15.72 -5.93
CA PRO A 104 14.15 17.12 -6.22
C PRO A 104 15.15 17.16 -7.37
N ALA A 105 14.83 17.90 -8.44
CA ALA A 105 15.76 18.08 -9.54
C ALA A 105 17.07 18.65 -8.96
N GLU A 106 18.17 17.90 -9.07
CA GLU A 106 19.49 18.40 -8.69
C GLU A 106 19.74 19.68 -9.49
N THR A 107 19.77 20.81 -8.79
CA THR A 107 20.24 22.07 -9.35
C THR A 107 21.76 21.98 -9.37
N HIS A 108 22.33 21.55 -10.50
CA HIS A 108 23.76 21.68 -10.81
C HIS A 108 24.08 23.11 -11.26
#